data_AF-W1NVY7-F1
#
_entry.id   AF-W1NVY7-F1
#
_cell.length_a   1.000
_cell.length_b   1.000
_cell.length_c   1.000
_cell.angle_alpha   90.00
_cell.angle_beta   90.00
_cell.angle_gamma   90.00
#
_symmetry.space_group_name_H-M   'P 1'
#
loop_
_entity.id
_entity.type
_entity.pdbx_description
1 polymer ?
#
loop_
_entity_poly.entity_id
_entity_poly.type
_entity_poly.pdbx_seq_one_letter_code
_entity_poly.pdbx_strand_id
1 'polypeptide(L)'
;MDTRFKKPANGYVLARGVFGHVYIATYNGEEVAVKIIERPNDDPEKEQLMENQFAHEVTTLATLRHPNIVRLIGACRKLLVWCIVTEYAKGGSLREF
;
A
#
# COMPACT_ATOMS: atom_id res chain seq x y z
N MET A 1 4.15 3.00 -16.46
CA MET A 1 3.61 2.11 -15.41
C MET A 1 2.10 2.24 -15.44
N ASP A 2 1.44 1.12 -15.73
CA ASP A 2 0.07 1.02 -16.21
C ASP A 2 -0.96 1.37 -15.12
N THR A 3 -1.95 2.21 -15.44
CA THR A 3 -2.91 2.81 -14.50
C THR A 3 -4.14 1.95 -14.23
N ARG A 4 -4.10 0.64 -14.51
CA ARG A 4 -5.24 -0.28 -14.37
C ARG A 4 -5.49 -0.76 -12.92
N PHE A 5 -5.40 0.14 -11.93
CA PHE A 5 -6.00 -0.13 -10.62
C PHE A 5 -7.49 0.16 -10.73
N LYS A 6 -8.29 -0.88 -11.03
CA LYS A 6 -9.73 -0.76 -10.83
C LYS A 6 -9.98 -0.76 -9.32
N LYS A 7 -10.38 0.40 -8.79
CA LYS A 7 -11.05 0.46 -7.49
C LYS A 7 -12.18 -0.57 -7.57
N PRO A 8 -12.25 -1.58 -6.67
CA PRO A 8 -13.36 -2.51 -6.72
C PRO A 8 -14.65 -1.71 -6.60
N ALA A 9 -15.70 -2.12 -7.32
CA ALA A 9 -17.02 -1.51 -7.19
C ALA A 9 -17.47 -1.43 -5.72
N ASN A 10 -16.93 -2.33 -4.87
CA ASN A 10 -17.09 -2.35 -3.42
C ASN A 10 -15.72 -2.42 -2.71
N GLY A 11 -14.80 -1.48 -2.95
CA GLY A 11 -13.48 -1.51 -2.31
C GLY A 11 -13.58 -1.47 -0.79
N TYR A 12 -13.51 -2.63 -0.14
CA TYR A 12 -13.56 -2.75 1.32
C TYR A 12 -12.23 -2.25 1.91
N VAL A 13 -12.32 -1.34 2.87
CA VAL A 13 -11.18 -0.96 3.70
C VAL A 13 -10.82 -2.17 4.55
N LEU A 14 -9.63 -2.72 4.33
CA LEU A 14 -9.07 -3.81 5.13
C LEU A 14 -8.63 -3.32 6.50
N ALA A 15 -7.97 -2.16 6.50
CA ALA A 15 -7.36 -1.62 7.71
C ALA A 15 -7.21 -0.11 7.58
N ARG A 16 -7.33 0.55 8.72
CA ARG A 16 -6.96 1.96 8.89
C ARG A 16 -5.75 2.03 9.79
N GLY A 17 -4.67 2.62 9.30
CA GLY A 17 -3.43 2.84 10.04
C GLY A 17 -3.12 4.33 10.20
N VAL A 18 -2.07 4.61 10.97
CA VAL A 18 -1.57 5.97 11.23
C VAL A 18 -1.20 6.72 9.93
N PHE A 19 -0.76 5.97 8.91
CA PHE A 19 -0.27 6.53 7.64
C PHE A 19 -1.29 6.44 6.50
N GLY A 20 -2.51 5.97 6.76
CA GLY A 20 -3.58 5.91 5.75
C GLY A 20 -4.39 4.62 5.77
N HIS A 21 -4.93 4.25 4.61
CA HIS A 21 -5.92 3.19 4.46
C HIS A 21 -5.40 2.06 3.57
N VAL A 22 -5.70 0.81 3.94
CA VAL A 22 -5.39 -0.37 3.13
C VAL A 22 -6.68 -0.88 2.50
N TYR A 23 -6.65 -1.17 1.21
CA TYR A 23 -7.78 -1.68 0.43
C TYR A 23 -7.42 -3.01 -0.24
N ILE A 24 -8.39 -3.89 -0.42
CA ILE A 24 -8.27 -4.95 -1.43
C ILE A 24 -8.53 -4.33 -2.81
N ALA A 25 -7.73 -4.68 -3.80
CA ALA A 25 -7.98 -4.37 -5.20
C ALA A 25 -7.68 -5.58 -6.09
N THR A 26 -7.98 -5.47 -7.38
CA THR A 26 -7.58 -6.45 -8.39
C THR A 26 -6.58 -5.85 -9.35
N TYR A 27 -5.45 -6.52 -9.56
CA TYR A 27 -4.41 -6.12 -10.51
C TYR A 27 -3.99 -7.35 -11.32
N ASN A 28 -4.04 -7.25 -12.66
CA ASN A 28 -3.76 -8.37 -13.59
C ASN A 28 -4.52 -9.68 -13.28
N GLY A 29 -5.73 -9.58 -12.73
CA GLY A 29 -6.55 -10.75 -12.37
C GLY A 29 -6.26 -11.34 -10.99
N GLU A 30 -5.28 -10.80 -10.24
CA GLU A 30 -4.95 -11.22 -8.89
C GLU A 30 -5.45 -10.22 -7.83
N GLU A 31 -5.82 -10.72 -6.66
CA GLU A 31 -6.15 -9.88 -5.49
C GLU A 31 -4.87 -9.30 -4.89
N VAL A 32 -4.89 -7.99 -4.65
CA VAL A 32 -3.75 -7.24 -4.11
C VAL A 32 -4.19 -6.38 -2.93
N ALA A 33 -3.27 -6.14 -2.00
CA ALA A 33 -3.45 -5.16 -0.95
C ALA A 33 -2.81 -3.82 -1.39
N VAL A 34 -3.58 -2.74 -1.31
CA VAL A 34 -3.15 -1.39 -1.69
C VAL A 34 -3.18 -0.51 -0.46
N LYS A 35 -2.01 -0.17 0.06
CA LYS A 35 -1.85 0.83 1.12
C LYS A 35 -1.77 2.20 0.48
N ILE A 36 -2.77 3.04 0.72
CA ILE A 36 -2.82 4.44 0.30
C ILE A 36 -2.33 5.32 1.43
N ILE A 37 -1.36 6.18 1.12
CA ILE A 37 -0.80 7.16 2.04
C ILE A 37 -1.29 8.55 1.60
N GLU A 38 -1.99 9.22 2.51
CA GLU A 38 -2.53 10.56 2.31
C GLU A 38 -1.43 11.59 2.55
N ARG A 39 -1.21 12.44 1.55
CA ARG A 39 -0.17 13.47 1.60
C ARG A 39 -0.62 14.61 2.52
N PRO A 40 0.24 15.13 3.41
CA PRO A 40 -0.08 16.32 4.18
C PRO A 40 -0.02 17.54 3.24
N ASN A 41 -1.10 18.32 3.19
CA ASN A 41 -1.21 19.44 2.24
C ASN A 41 -0.56 20.75 2.74
N ASP A 42 -0.31 20.88 4.04
CA ASP A 42 0.01 22.18 4.67
C ASP A 42 1.24 22.13 5.61
N ASP A 43 2.04 21.06 5.57
CA ASP A 43 3.20 20.88 6.47
C ASP A 43 4.38 20.23 5.72
N PRO A 44 5.36 21.03 5.27
CA PRO A 44 6.53 20.55 4.53
C PRO A 44 7.42 19.60 5.33
N GLU A 45 7.57 19.80 6.64
CA GLU A 45 8.40 18.92 7.48
C GLU A 45 7.76 17.55 7.62
N LYS A 46 6.44 17.53 7.84
CA LYS A 46 5.66 16.29 7.89
C LYS A 46 5.62 15.58 6.54
N GLU A 47 5.53 16.33 5.44
CA GLU A 47 5.61 15.78 4.08
C GLU A 47 6.94 15.04 3.88
N GLN A 48 8.05 15.69 4.22
CA GLN A 48 9.39 15.11 4.08
C GLN A 48 9.56 13.87 4.96
N LEU A 49 9.06 13.89 6.20
CA LEU A 49 9.08 12.73 7.10
C LEU A 49 8.28 11.55 6.52
N MET A 50 7.07 11.82 6.02
CA MET A 50 6.24 10.79 5.39
C MET A 50 6.87 10.26 4.10
N GLU A 51 7.58 11.10 3.34
CA GLU A 51 8.31 10.65 2.15
C GLU A 51 9.42 9.67 2.52
N ASN A 52 10.19 9.98 3.55
CA ASN A 52 11.25 9.11 4.05
C ASN A 52 10.70 7.77 4.53
N GLN A 53 9.56 7.79 5.24
CA GLN A 53 8.87 6.57 5.68
C GLN A 53 8.37 5.73 4.49
N PHE A 54 7.75 6.37 3.50
CA PHE A 54 7.30 5.71 2.28
C PHE A 54 8.47 5.06 1.53
N ALA A 55 9.55 5.81 1.30
CA ALA A 55 10.73 5.31 0.59
C ALA A 55 11.39 4.15 1.36
N HIS A 56 11.46 4.24 2.69
CA HIS A 56 11.98 3.17 3.54
C HIS A 56 11.12 1.90 3.45
N GLU A 57 9.79 2.03 3.53
CA GLU A 57 8.87 0.89 3.45
C GLU A 57 8.96 0.20 2.08
N VAL A 58 8.97 0.97 0.99
CA VAL A 58 9.13 0.45 -0.37
C VAL A 58 10.47 -0.26 -0.54
N THR A 59 11.56 0.34 -0.09
CA THR A 59 12.91 -0.24 -0.20
C THR A 59 13.02 -1.53 0.60
N THR A 60 12.51 -1.52 1.83
CA THR A 60 12.48 -2.71 2.69
C THR A 60 11.73 -3.84 2.01
N LEU A 61 10.48 -3.61 1.59
CA LEU A 61 9.67 -4.63 0.92
C LEU A 61 10.27 -5.09 -0.42
N ALA A 62 10.97 -4.22 -1.16
CA ALA A 62 11.62 -4.58 -2.41
C ALA A 62 12.80 -5.55 -2.22
N THR A 63 13.45 -5.52 -1.06
CA THR A 63 14.57 -6.40 -0.72
C THR A 63 14.15 -7.75 -0.14
N LEU A 64 12.90 -7.87 0.32
CA LEU A 64 12.39 -9.09 0.92
C LEU A 64 11.78 -10.02 -0.14
N ARG A 65 12.31 -11.25 -0.23
CA ARG A 65 11.81 -12.29 -1.14
C ARG A 65 11.82 -13.64 -0.43
N HIS A 66 10.68 -14.03 0.12
CA HIS A 66 10.52 -15.28 0.83
C HIS A 66 9.04 -15.72 0.82
N PRO A 67 8.71 -17.02 0.74
CA PRO A 67 7.31 -17.51 0.70
C PRO A 67 6.46 -17.12 1.92
N ASN A 68 7.08 -16.77 3.05
CA ASN A 68 6.39 -16.38 4.28
C ASN A 68 6.42 -14.86 4.55
N ILE A 69 6.80 -14.06 3.55
CA ILE A 69 6.83 -12.60 3.66
C ILE A 69 6.03 -12.03 2.49
N VAL A 70 5.11 -11.11 2.79
CA VAL A 70 4.29 -10.46 1.76
C VAL A 70 5.17 -9.79 0.71
N ARG A 71 4.95 -10.15 -0.55
CA ARG A 71 5.71 -9.67 -1.68
C ARG A 71 5.23 -8.30 -2.14
N LEU A 72 6.19 -7.42 -2.40
CA LEU A 72 5.95 -6.17 -3.12
C LEU A 72 5.62 -6.47 -4.59
N ILE A 73 4.48 -5.96 -5.06
CA ILE A 73 4.10 -5.98 -6.47
C ILE A 73 4.54 -4.67 -7.14
N GLY A 74 4.40 -3.55 -6.44
CA GLY A 74 4.87 -2.26 -6.91
C GLY A 74 4.55 -1.11 -5.95
N ALA A 75 5.01 0.09 -6.30
CA ALA A 75 4.69 1.31 -5.58
C ALA A 75 4.46 2.44 -6.59
N CYS A 76 3.63 3.42 -6.21
CA CYS A 76 3.33 4.57 -7.05
C CYS A 76 3.43 5.85 -6.22
N ARG A 77 4.08 6.86 -6.80
CA ARG A 77 4.18 8.22 -6.25
C ARG A 77 3.59 9.19 -7.29
N LYS A 78 2.33 9.55 -7.12
CA LYS A 78 1.65 10.60 -7.93
C LYS A 78 1.39 11.83 -7.06
N LEU A 79 1.16 12.97 -7.72
CA LEU A 79 1.01 14.29 -7.08
C LEU A 79 0.09 14.30 -5.84
N LEU A 80 -1.01 13.53 -5.88
CA LEU A 80 -2.02 13.53 -4.82
C LEU A 80 -2.13 12.21 -4.04
N VAL A 81 -1.47 11.14 -4.49
CA VAL A 81 -1.65 9.80 -3.91
C VAL A 81 -0.34 9.04 -3.99
N TRP A 82 0.15 8.60 -2.83
CA TRP A 82 1.22 7.62 -2.73
C TRP A 82 0.60 6.28 -2.36
N CYS A 83 1.05 5.20 -3.01
CA CYS A 83 0.58 3.87 -2.65
C CYS A 83 1.64 2.79 -2.77
N ILE A 84 1.50 1.78 -1.92
CA ILE A 84 2.29 0.55 -1.90
C ILE A 84 1.34 -0.59 -2.21
N VAL A 85 1.73 -1.44 -3.16
CA VAL A 85 0.93 -2.57 -3.63
C VAL A 85 1.67 -3.86 -3.30
N THR A 86 1.05 -4.71 -2.50
CA THR A 86 1.55 -6.03 -2.13
C THR A 86 0.55 -7.11 -2.52
N GLU A 87 0.97 -8.36 -2.48
CA GLU A 87 0.01 -9.47 -2.50
C GLU A 87 -0.97 -9.38 -1.32
N TYR A 88 -2.19 -9.89 -1.53
CA TYR A 88 -3.20 -9.93 -0.48
C TYR A 88 -3.11 -11.24 0.32
N ALA A 89 -2.84 -11.12 1.62
CA ALA A 89 -2.84 -12.26 2.55
C ALA A 89 -4.29 -12.60 2.97
N LYS A 90 -4.87 -13.63 2.36
CA LYS A 90 -6.28 -14.03 2.55
C LYS A 90 -6.67 -14.44 3.97
N GLY A 91 -5.68 -14.79 4.80
CA GLY A 91 -5.89 -15.24 6.19
C GLY A 91 -6.19 -14.13 7.19
N GLY A 92 -6.14 -12.85 6.80
CA GLY A 92 -6.39 -11.74 7.71
C GLY A 92 -5.26 -11.51 8.74
N SER A 93 -5.55 -10.74 9.79
CA SER A 93 -4.58 -10.45 10.83
C SER A 93 -4.53 -11.57 11.87
N LEU A 94 -3.33 -12.05 12.21
CA LEU A 94 -3.17 -13.03 13.29
C LEU A 94 -3.68 -12.52 14.65
N ARG A 95 -3.75 -11.20 14.85
CA ARG A 95 -4.28 -10.61 16.10
C ARG A 95 -5.79 -10.86 16.31
N GLU A 96 -6.50 -11.28 15.26
CA GLU A 96 -7.95 -11.52 15.30
C GLU A 96 -8.30 -12.98 15.68
N PHE A 97 -7.30 -13.81 15.96
CA PHE A 97 -7.41 -15.20 16.40
C PHE A 97 -6.85 -15.39 17.82
#